data_AF-G8H2N5-F1
#
_entry.id   AF-G8H2N5-F1
#
_cell.length_a   1.000
_cell.length_b   1.000
_cell.length_c   1.000
_cell.angle_alpha   90.00
_cell.angle_beta   90.00
_cell.angle_gamma   90.00
#
_symmetry.space_group_name_H-M   'P 1'
#
loop_
_entity.id
_entity.type
_entity.pdbx_description
1 polymer ?
#
loop_
_entity_poly.entity_id
_entity_poly.type
_entity_poly.pdbx_seq_one_letter_code
_entity_poly.pdbx_strand_id
1 'polypeptide(L)'
;MAAAAHARLAASAAALLSHTAVQRLEPPCTLRDIAPVRHPHFALPTQSFAAILQATGCSLEAAAALEAVCDAGCQELAASSGASYSASVTALRAAFGAGEVEQRTEWEQSFLLAVERQYAGAVDQLRRSIINEVRSA
;
A
#
# COMPACT_ATOMS: atom_id res chain seq x y z
N MET A 1 6.11 -3.47 -54.81
CA MET A 1 6.58 -2.14 -54.33
C MET A 1 6.79 -2.08 -52.82
N ALA A 2 6.02 -2.78 -51.98
CA ALA A 2 6.19 -2.78 -50.52
C ALA A 2 7.59 -3.21 -50.03
N ALA A 3 8.18 -4.26 -50.63
CA ALA A 3 9.50 -4.77 -50.23
C ALA A 3 10.63 -3.71 -50.31
N ALA A 4 10.62 -2.86 -51.35
CA ALA A 4 11.62 -1.80 -51.51
C ALA A 4 11.47 -0.68 -50.46
N ALA A 5 10.23 -0.39 -50.03
CA ALA A 5 9.98 0.59 -48.98
C ALA A 5 10.46 0.08 -47.61
N HIS A 6 10.21 -1.20 -47.30
CA HIS A 6 10.73 -1.84 -46.08
C HIS A 6 12.25 -1.91 -46.07
N ALA A 7 12.88 -2.22 -47.21
CA ALA A 7 14.34 -2.23 -47.32
C ALA A 7 14.97 -0.85 -47.06
N ARG A 8 14.35 0.23 -47.56
CA ARG A 8 14.82 1.60 -47.28
C ARG A 8 14.67 1.99 -45.82
N LEU A 9 13.53 1.66 -45.19
CA LEU A 9 13.32 1.92 -43.77
C LEU A 9 14.34 1.16 -42.90
N ALA A 10 14.53 -0.13 -43.17
CA ALA A 10 15.51 -0.95 -42.47
C ALA A 10 16.94 -0.39 -42.62
N ALA A 11 17.33 0.02 -43.83
CA ALA A 11 18.63 0.62 -44.08
C ALA A 11 18.82 1.96 -43.33
N SER A 12 17.79 2.82 -43.29
CA SER A 12 17.86 4.08 -42.55
C SER A 12 17.95 3.87 -41.03
N ALA A 13 17.22 2.90 -40.49
CA ALA A 13 17.30 2.56 -39.07
C ALA A 13 18.68 2.01 -38.70
N ALA A 14 19.24 1.12 -39.54
CA ALA A 14 20.59 0.58 -39.35
C ALA A 14 21.66 1.69 -39.41
N ALA A 15 21.54 2.64 -40.35
CA ALA A 15 22.45 3.77 -40.45
C ALA A 15 22.38 4.69 -39.22
N LEU A 16 21.18 4.96 -38.71
CA LEU A 16 20.97 5.77 -37.51
C LEU A 16 21.54 5.09 -36.25
N LEU A 17 21.29 3.80 -36.06
CA LEU A 17 21.82 3.02 -34.93
C LEU A 17 23.36 2.89 -34.97
N SER A 18 23.95 2.94 -36.17
CA SER A 18 25.40 2.89 -36.35
C SER A 18 26.08 4.26 -36.21
N HIS A 19 25.32 5.34 -36.06
CA HIS A 19 25.86 6.69 -35.98
C HIS A 19 26.54 6.90 -34.62
N THR A 20 27.77 7.42 -34.62
CA THR A 20 28.59 7.61 -33.41
C THR A 20 27.94 8.55 -32.40
N ALA A 21 27.16 9.54 -32.84
CA ALA A 21 26.40 10.40 -31.93
C ALA A 21 25.33 9.61 -31.14
N VAL A 22 24.74 8.56 -31.72
CA VAL A 22 23.77 7.68 -31.06
C VAL A 22 24.47 6.69 -30.14
N GLN A 23 25.65 6.18 -30.54
CA GLN A 23 26.49 5.33 -29.69
C GLN A 23 27.09 6.08 -28.49
N ARG A 24 27.21 7.40 -28.59
CA ARG A 24 27.65 8.30 -27.51
C ARG A 24 26.51 8.83 -26.65
N LEU A 25 25.25 8.55 -27.00
CA LEU A 25 24.17 8.72 -26.04
C LEU A 25 24.49 7.80 -24.87
N GLU A 26 24.49 8.35 -23.66
CA GLU A 26 24.66 7.53 -22.47
C GLU A 26 23.68 6.36 -22.53
N PRO A 27 24.11 5.14 -22.15
CA PRO A 27 23.25 3.99 -22.16
C PRO A 27 21.93 4.36 -21.47
N PRO A 28 20.77 3.97 -22.03
CA PRO A 28 19.49 4.27 -21.41
C PRO A 28 19.60 3.87 -19.96
N CYS A 29 19.46 4.86 -19.06
CA CYS A 29 19.52 4.65 -17.62
C CYS A 29 18.78 3.35 -17.34
N THR A 30 19.51 2.33 -16.89
CA THR A 30 18.92 1.06 -16.52
C THR A 30 17.75 1.42 -15.61
N LEU A 31 16.54 1.03 -16.02
CA LEU A 31 15.33 1.19 -15.23
C LEU A 31 15.71 0.83 -13.80
N ARG A 32 15.87 1.85 -12.94
CA ARG A 32 16.29 1.67 -11.56
C ARG A 32 15.31 0.66 -11.01
N ASP A 33 15.86 -0.45 -10.52
CA ASP A 33 15.12 -1.56 -9.96
C ASP A 33 14.09 -0.98 -8.98
N ILE A 34 12.83 -0.94 -9.41
CA ILE A 34 11.78 -0.26 -8.67
C ILE A 34 11.57 -1.13 -7.45
N ALA A 35 11.98 -0.64 -6.28
CA ALA A 35 11.82 -1.36 -5.03
C ALA A 35 10.39 -1.91 -4.93
N PRO A 36 10.21 -3.17 -4.51
CA PRO A 36 8.89 -3.78 -4.48
C PRO A 36 7.94 -2.96 -3.62
N VAL A 37 6.72 -2.82 -4.11
CA VAL A 37 5.65 -2.07 -3.46
C VAL A 37 5.41 -2.69 -2.09
N ARG A 38 5.66 -1.91 -1.03
CA ARG A 38 5.38 -2.37 0.33
C ARG A 38 3.87 -2.29 0.58
N HIS A 39 3.32 -3.36 1.13
CA HIS A 39 1.93 -3.40 1.58
C HIS A 39 1.81 -2.90 3.02
N PRO A 40 0.69 -2.26 3.39
CA PRO A 40 0.45 -1.79 4.76
C PRO A 40 0.44 -2.97 5.71
N HIS A 41 1.08 -2.77 6.86
CA HIS A 41 1.06 -3.74 7.95
C HIS A 41 -0.03 -3.40 8.96
N PHE A 42 -1.10 -4.20 8.95
CA PHE A 42 -2.23 -4.08 9.88
C PHE A 42 -2.00 -4.99 11.10
N ALA A 43 -1.16 -4.54 12.02
CA ALA A 43 -0.87 -5.31 13.24
C ALA A 43 -2.05 -5.25 14.24
N LEU A 44 -2.40 -6.39 14.82
CA LEU A 44 -3.29 -6.42 15.98
C LEU A 44 -2.53 -5.95 17.23
N PRO A 45 -3.20 -5.28 18.18
CA PRO A 45 -2.58 -4.91 19.45
C PRO A 45 -2.10 -6.15 20.23
N THR A 46 -0.90 -6.09 20.79
CA THR A 46 -0.29 -7.21 21.52
C THR A 46 -0.81 -7.40 22.94
N GLN A 47 -1.50 -6.40 23.49
CA GLN A 47 -2.08 -6.48 24.83
C GLN A 47 -3.39 -7.27 24.82
N SER A 48 -3.48 -8.34 25.62
CA SER A 48 -4.71 -9.14 25.78
C SER A 48 -5.89 -8.25 26.12
N PHE A 49 -6.85 -8.17 25.21
CA PHE A 49 -8.04 -7.35 25.39
C PHE A 49 -8.99 -8.01 26.39
N ALA A 50 -9.05 -9.35 26.41
CA ALA A 50 -9.79 -10.09 27.42
C ALA A 50 -9.31 -9.80 28.84
N ALA A 51 -8.00 -9.65 29.07
CA ALA A 51 -7.48 -9.30 30.39
C ALA A 51 -7.96 -7.91 30.86
N ILE A 52 -8.02 -6.94 29.94
CA ILE A 52 -8.54 -5.59 30.23
C ILE A 52 -10.03 -5.66 30.57
N LEU A 53 -10.81 -6.45 29.82
CA LEU A 53 -12.25 -6.60 30.04
C LEU A 53 -12.55 -7.30 31.38
N GLN A 54 -11.76 -8.31 31.75
CA GLN A 54 -11.87 -8.95 33.07
C GLN A 54 -11.57 -7.96 34.20
N ALA A 55 -10.55 -7.11 34.03
CA ALA A 55 -10.23 -6.05 35.00
C ALA A 55 -11.35 -5.00 35.14
N THR A 56 -12.22 -4.86 34.13
CA THR A 56 -13.44 -4.03 34.21
C THR A 56 -14.66 -4.73 34.78
N GLY A 57 -14.54 -6.00 35.21
CA GLY A 57 -15.62 -6.76 35.84
C GLY A 57 -16.34 -7.75 34.93
N CYS A 58 -15.91 -7.92 33.67
CA CYS A 58 -16.49 -8.95 32.80
C CYS A 58 -16.16 -10.36 33.31
N SER A 59 -17.10 -11.28 33.14
CA SER A 59 -16.80 -12.71 33.25
C SER A 59 -15.79 -13.14 32.18
N LEU A 60 -15.11 -14.26 32.40
CA LEU A 60 -14.16 -14.82 31.43
C LEU A 60 -14.83 -15.09 30.07
N GLU A 61 -16.04 -15.65 30.08
CA GLU A 61 -16.80 -15.96 28.87
C GLU A 61 -17.20 -14.68 28.10
N ALA A 62 -17.68 -13.66 28.81
CA ALA A 62 -18.03 -12.38 28.18
C ALA A 62 -16.79 -11.67 27.62
N ALA A 63 -15.68 -11.69 28.36
CA ALA A 63 -14.41 -11.12 27.92
C ALA A 63 -13.87 -11.80 26.65
N ALA A 64 -13.93 -13.14 26.59
CA ALA A 64 -13.51 -13.90 25.41
C ALA A 64 -14.42 -13.65 24.20
N ALA A 65 -15.74 -13.57 24.40
CA ALA A 65 -16.68 -13.25 23.33
C ALA A 65 -16.46 -11.84 22.76
N LEU A 66 -16.23 -10.85 23.63
CA LEU A 66 -15.94 -9.48 23.21
C LEU A 66 -14.57 -9.34 22.54
N GLU A 67 -13.56 -10.11 22.96
CA GLU A 67 -12.27 -10.19 22.27
C GLU A 67 -12.42 -10.75 20.86
N ALA A 68 -13.19 -11.83 20.68
CA ALA A 68 -13.49 -12.37 19.34
C ALA A 68 -14.22 -11.37 18.44
N VAL A 69 -15.17 -10.59 18.98
CA VAL A 69 -15.84 -9.51 18.22
C VAL A 69 -14.87 -8.40 17.85
N CYS A 70 -14.00 -8.00 18.78
CA CYS A 70 -12.97 -7.00 18.51
C CYS A 70 -12.01 -7.47 17.41
N ASP A 71 -11.56 -8.73 17.46
CA ASP A 71 -10.66 -9.31 16.47
C ASP A 71 -11.31 -9.39 15.09
N ALA A 72 -12.58 -9.83 15.01
CA ALA A 72 -13.34 -9.83 13.77
C ALA A 72 -13.47 -8.40 13.20
N GLY A 73 -13.81 -7.42 14.04
CA GLY A 73 -13.87 -6.01 13.63
C GLY A 73 -12.53 -5.46 13.14
N CYS A 74 -11.41 -5.86 13.78
CA CYS A 74 -10.08 -5.49 13.32
C CYS A 74 -9.73 -6.11 11.96
N GLN A 75 -10.13 -7.36 11.71
CA GLN A 75 -9.93 -8.03 10.42
C GLN A 75 -10.73 -7.33 9.30
N GLU A 76 -11.99 -6.99 9.55
CA GLU A 76 -12.80 -6.24 8.59
C GLU A 76 -12.22 -4.85 8.30
N LEU A 77 -11.77 -4.16 9.35
CA LEU A 77 -11.12 -2.86 9.23
C LEU A 77 -9.81 -2.95 8.42
N ALA A 78 -9.00 -3.99 8.65
CA ALA A 78 -7.78 -4.24 7.90
C ALA A 78 -8.07 -4.51 6.42
N ALA A 79 -9.10 -5.33 6.13
CA ALA A 79 -9.52 -5.62 4.76
C ALA A 79 -10.00 -4.36 4.03
N SER A 80 -10.85 -3.56 4.68
CA SER A 80 -11.36 -2.29 4.15
C SER A 80 -10.23 -1.26 3.92
N SER A 81 -9.32 -1.14 4.88
CA SER A 81 -8.16 -0.25 4.78
C SER A 81 -7.21 -0.69 3.66
N GLY A 82 -6.98 -2.00 3.51
CA GLY A 82 -6.16 -2.56 2.45
C GLY A 82 -6.75 -2.36 1.06
N ALA A 83 -8.07 -2.50 0.91
CA ALA A 83 -8.78 -2.21 -0.33
C ALA A 83 -8.68 -0.72 -0.69
N SER A 84 -8.93 0.16 0.28
CA SER A 84 -8.85 1.62 0.12
C SER A 84 -7.43 2.07 -0.24
N TYR A 85 -6.41 1.50 0.41
CA TYR A 85 -5.01 1.74 0.09
C TYR A 85 -4.70 1.34 -1.36
N SER A 86 -5.09 0.12 -1.77
CA SER A 86 -4.80 -0.40 -3.11
C SER A 86 -5.42 0.48 -4.19
N ALA A 87 -6.69 0.86 -4.03
CA ALA A 87 -7.37 1.78 -4.95
C ALA A 87 -6.68 3.15 -5.03
N SER A 88 -6.28 3.70 -3.88
CA SER A 88 -5.64 5.01 -3.79
C SER A 88 -4.24 5.01 -4.40
N VAL A 89 -3.45 3.96 -4.18
CA VAL A 89 -2.12 3.82 -4.81
C VAL A 89 -2.24 3.68 -6.32
N THR A 90 -3.23 2.93 -6.83
CA THR A 90 -3.49 2.87 -8.27
C THR A 90 -3.84 4.24 -8.84
N ALA A 91 -4.72 4.99 -8.18
CA ALA A 91 -5.08 6.35 -8.59
C ALA A 91 -3.88 7.31 -8.54
N LEU A 92 -3.08 7.24 -7.46
CA LEU A 92 -1.85 8.02 -7.29
C LEU A 92 -0.88 7.75 -8.44
N ARG A 93 -0.61 6.48 -8.75
CA ARG A 93 0.28 6.08 -9.86
C ARG A 93 -0.19 6.58 -11.21
N ALA A 94 -1.49 6.60 -11.44
CA ALA A 94 -2.08 7.11 -12.68
C ALA A 94 -1.98 8.63 -12.81
N ALA A 95 -1.84 9.36 -11.69
CA ALA A 95 -1.70 10.81 -11.68
C ALA A 95 -0.28 11.31 -11.99
N PHE A 96 0.75 10.49 -11.74
CA PHE A 96 2.15 10.84 -12.00
C PHE A 96 2.58 10.53 -13.44
N GLY A 97 3.33 11.45 -14.05
CA GLY A 97 3.86 11.34 -15.41
C GLY A 97 5.15 10.53 -15.51
N ALA A 98 5.60 10.32 -16.76
CA ALA A 98 6.91 9.74 -17.03
C ALA A 98 8.03 10.69 -16.57
N GLY A 99 8.79 10.28 -15.55
CA GLY A 99 9.88 11.07 -14.96
C GLY A 99 9.70 11.40 -13.48
N GLU A 100 8.49 11.25 -12.93
CA GLU A 100 8.17 11.62 -11.54
C GLU A 100 8.27 10.43 -10.57
N VAL A 101 9.16 9.47 -10.86
CA VAL A 101 9.25 8.20 -10.11
C VAL A 101 9.63 8.43 -8.64
N GLU A 102 10.54 9.37 -8.39
CA GLU A 102 11.01 9.67 -7.03
C GLU A 102 9.91 10.29 -6.17
N GLN A 103 9.25 11.33 -6.68
CA GLN A 103 8.11 11.98 -6.03
C GLN A 103 6.97 10.99 -5.77
N ARG A 104 6.62 10.18 -6.78
CA ARG A 104 5.62 9.12 -6.61
C ARG A 104 5.98 8.16 -5.48
N THR A 105 7.25 7.75 -5.40
CA THR A 105 7.71 6.82 -4.36
C THR A 105 7.63 7.45 -2.97
N GLU A 106 8.01 8.72 -2.83
CA GLU A 106 7.89 9.48 -1.58
C GLU A 106 6.43 9.60 -1.13
N TRP A 107 5.52 9.90 -2.07
CA TRP A 107 4.09 9.95 -1.82
C TRP A 107 3.50 8.60 -1.44
N GLU A 108 3.87 7.51 -2.14
CA GLU A 108 3.44 6.15 -1.80
C GLU A 108 3.88 5.76 -0.37
N GLN A 109 5.12 6.09 0.03
CA GLN A 109 5.62 5.83 1.38
C GLN A 109 4.90 6.66 2.44
N SER A 110 4.69 7.95 2.19
CA SER A 110 3.95 8.83 3.10
C SER A 110 2.51 8.38 3.28
N PHE A 111 1.87 7.96 2.18
CA PHE A 111 0.51 7.45 2.18
C PHE A 111 0.40 6.12 2.93
N LEU A 112 1.35 5.19 2.72
CA LEU A 112 1.45 3.93 3.47
C LEU A 112 1.45 4.18 4.99
N LEU A 113 2.33 5.07 5.47
CA LEU A 113 2.43 5.41 6.89
C LEU A 113 1.15 6.07 7.43
N ALA A 114 0.48 6.90 6.62
CA ALA A 114 -0.78 7.51 7.01
C ALA A 114 -1.89 6.45 7.20
N VAL A 115 -1.99 5.49 6.27
CA VAL A 115 -2.95 4.38 6.36
C VAL A 115 -2.68 3.50 7.58
N GLU A 116 -1.43 3.15 7.85
CA GLU A 116 -1.07 2.35 9.04
C GLU A 116 -1.45 3.06 10.34
N ARG A 117 -1.19 4.38 10.45
CA ARG A 117 -1.60 5.19 11.61
C ARG A 117 -3.10 5.29 11.75
N GLN A 118 -3.82 5.49 10.65
CA GLN A 118 -5.27 5.57 10.66
C GLN A 118 -5.90 4.25 11.11
N TYR A 119 -5.39 3.12 10.61
CA TYR A 119 -5.82 1.80 11.05
C TYR A 119 -5.58 1.62 12.56
N ALA A 120 -4.38 1.92 13.07
CA ALA A 120 -4.07 1.82 14.49
C ALA A 120 -5.02 2.68 15.35
N GLY A 121 -5.26 3.93 14.94
CA GLY A 121 -6.20 4.82 15.62
C GLY A 121 -7.64 4.31 15.64
N ALA A 122 -8.09 3.70 14.54
CA ALA A 122 -9.42 3.11 14.45
C ALA A 122 -9.57 1.84 15.30
N VAL A 123 -8.54 0.99 15.37
CA VAL A 123 -8.50 -0.16 16.31
C VAL A 123 -8.58 0.31 17.76
N ASP A 124 -7.79 1.32 18.13
CA ASP A 124 -7.82 1.88 19.49
C ASP A 124 -9.17 2.54 19.83
N GLN A 125 -9.84 3.14 18.84
CA GLN A 125 -11.18 3.68 19.00
C GLN A 125 -12.21 2.55 19.22
N LEU A 126 -12.16 1.48 18.43
CA LEU A 126 -13.04 0.32 18.59
C LEU A 126 -12.92 -0.27 20.00
N ARG A 127 -11.70 -0.54 20.46
CA ARG A 127 -11.43 -1.09 21.79
C ARG A 127 -11.97 -0.20 22.91
N ARG A 128 -11.74 1.12 22.82
CA ARG A 128 -12.27 2.08 23.79
C ARG A 128 -13.80 2.12 23.80
N SER A 129 -14.43 2.04 22.62
CA SER A 129 -15.89 1.99 22.51
C SER A 129 -16.47 0.78 23.23
N ILE A 130 -15.89 -0.40 23.02
CA ILE A 130 -16.32 -1.65 23.69
C ILE A 130 -16.15 -1.51 25.22
N ILE A 131 -15.00 -1.00 25.68
CA ILE A 131 -14.76 -0.80 27.13
C ILE A 131 -15.78 0.17 27.72
N ASN A 132 -16.10 1.26 27.02
CA ASN A 132 -17.07 2.24 27.52
C ASN A 132 -18.47 1.64 27.60
N GLU A 133 -18.89 0.86 26.61
CA GLU A 133 -20.18 0.18 26.60
C GLU A 133 -20.31 -0.80 27.77
N VAL A 134 -19.27 -1.59 28.02
CA VAL A 134 -19.20 -2.51 29.17
C VAL A 134 -19.32 -1.78 30.50
N ARG A 135 -18.75 -0.57 30.61
CA ARG A 135 -18.81 0.23 31.85
C ARG A 135 -20.16 0.90 32.08
N SER A 136 -20.97 1.07 31.05
CA SER A 136 -22.30 1.69 31.14
C SER A 136 -23.45 0.71 31.37
N ALA A 137 -23.21 -0.58 31.15
CA ALA A 137 -24.17 -1.66 31.39
C ALA A 137 -24.25 -2.04 32.88
#